data_AF-A0A9P7XRY9-F1
#
_entry.id   AF-A0A9P7XRY9-F1
#
_cell.length_a   1.000
_cell.length_b   1.000
_cell.length_c   1.000
_cell.angle_alpha   90.00
_cell.angle_beta   90.00
_cell.angle_gamma   90.00
#
_symmetry.space_group_name_H-M   'P 1'
#
loop_
_entity.id
_entity.type
_entity.pdbx_description
1 polymer ?
#
loop_
_entity_poly.entity_id
_entity_poly.type
_entity_poly.pdbx_seq_one_letter_code
_entity_poly.pdbx_strand_id
1 'polypeptide(L)'
;MPSKNCSSSTMFSRRHLALLAVLALSTLIVASANSSQVSTEEAMALLTRPAAAASVARPQNDINYHGIVPSFLAKHAHAYGGINRQEQVEDDSIEAQRERNSHSRIRINVDQYPPKDQIPDVNHPRVKAWVKEIDWSKVPNIPVAQGLADAPRFPNCPPDDQVNPDHCWWSCDGCLEPEDVVSCPTEGHWGLTYDDGPSVASKALVQYLDERSLSATFFIVGSRVLEYPDILKEQVASGHHIAMHTWSHGGLTTLTNEEIVAEIKWTEKIIRDVTGLTMKYVRPPYGDCDNRVREILRQMGYINVIWSQGWDTNDWRLPLQTIKAPEIISTFQNALDNVALVKSRETGALEGPITLEHDLTLQTVDLSKSIISIGMAKGLKPMNLAQCLSDLTPYQVDNKSSEAAGQAPKSDGNSTKSTSGSSSSNSKEVPAVGAPTQAPTPVTDTDIKGKSAATSLQSSLGAITLGGIFAVASYFLAL
;
A
#
# COMPACT_ATOMS: atom_id res chain seq x y z
N MET A 1 -2.81 50.38 53.26
CA MET A 1 -3.02 51.70 53.90
C MET A 1 -1.69 52.49 53.86
N PRO A 2 -1.71 53.83 53.72
CA PRO A 2 -0.92 54.54 52.69
C PRO A 2 0.09 55.60 53.20
N SER A 3 1.09 55.97 52.38
CA SER A 3 1.67 57.34 52.23
C SER A 3 2.88 57.30 51.27
N LYS A 4 2.84 57.85 50.06
CA LYS A 4 3.15 59.24 49.63
C LYS A 4 4.59 59.75 49.86
N ASN A 5 5.21 60.09 48.72
CA ASN A 5 6.09 61.23 48.40
C ASN A 5 7.64 61.09 48.43
N CYS A 6 8.22 61.31 47.23
CA CYS A 6 9.36 62.18 46.84
C CYS A 6 10.17 61.50 45.71
N SER A 7 10.83 62.14 44.75
CA SER A 7 10.81 63.46 44.11
C SER A 7 11.72 63.32 42.87
N SER A 8 11.35 64.00 41.78
CA SER A 8 12.12 64.43 40.58
C SER A 8 13.55 63.90 40.31
N SER A 9 13.81 63.46 39.06
CA SER A 9 14.70 64.18 38.09
C SER A 9 14.79 63.49 36.71
N THR A 10 14.66 64.31 35.66
CA THR A 10 15.30 64.25 34.32
C THR A 10 15.21 62.98 33.45
N MET A 11 14.58 63.06 32.26
CA MET A 11 15.29 63.11 30.96
C MET A 11 14.35 63.10 29.74
N PHE A 12 14.65 64.05 28.86
CA PHE A 12 14.45 64.17 27.42
C PHE A 12 13.68 63.08 26.62
N SER A 13 12.75 63.61 25.82
CA SER A 13 12.02 63.06 24.68
C SER A 13 12.77 62.02 23.81
N ARG A 14 12.24 60.79 23.76
CA ARG A 14 12.48 59.79 22.70
C ARG A 14 11.24 59.67 21.79
N ARG A 15 10.86 60.76 21.10
CA ARG A 15 9.82 60.71 20.07
C ARG A 15 10.23 61.27 18.70
N HIS A 16 11.53 61.47 18.44
CA HIS A 16 12.01 61.98 17.15
C HIS A 16 13.03 61.08 16.43
N LEU A 17 13.21 59.82 16.84
CA LEU A 17 14.09 58.86 16.14
C LEU A 17 13.37 57.69 15.46
N ALA A 18 12.04 57.62 15.50
CA ALA A 18 11.28 56.54 14.87
C ALA A 18 10.61 56.93 13.54
N LEU A 19 10.65 58.21 13.15
CA LEU A 19 9.98 58.71 11.92
C LEU A 19 10.93 58.88 10.72
N LEU A 20 12.24 58.67 10.89
CA LEU A 20 13.25 58.77 9.82
C LEU A 20 13.71 57.40 9.28
N ALA A 21 13.27 56.29 9.88
CA ALA A 21 13.63 54.93 9.42
C ALA A 21 12.57 54.28 8.50
N VAL A 22 11.36 54.85 8.41
CA VAL A 22 10.26 54.30 7.57
C VAL A 22 10.21 54.95 6.17
N LEU A 23 10.96 56.03 5.94
CA LEU A 23 11.04 56.73 4.65
C LEU A 23 12.31 56.41 3.83
N ALA A 24 13.18 55.51 4.31
CA ALA A 24 14.43 55.14 3.64
C ALA A 24 14.45 53.69 3.09
N LEU A 25 13.37 52.91 3.27
CA LEU A 25 13.27 51.54 2.73
C LEU A 25 12.36 51.42 1.49
N SER A 26 11.63 52.48 1.14
CA SER A 26 10.74 52.54 -0.02
C SER A 26 11.40 53.08 -1.30
N THR A 27 12.71 53.39 -1.26
CA THR A 27 13.49 53.86 -2.42
C THR A 27 14.57 52.88 -2.90
N LEU A 28 14.60 51.65 -2.38
CA LEU A 28 15.55 50.60 -2.83
C LEU A 28 14.90 49.40 -3.57
N ILE A 29 13.62 49.50 -3.98
CA ILE A 29 12.93 48.45 -4.76
C ILE A 29 12.58 48.89 -6.20
N VAL A 30 12.94 50.12 -6.62
CA VAL A 30 12.64 50.63 -7.98
C VAL A 30 13.86 50.62 -8.92
N ALA A 31 14.92 49.87 -8.59
CA ALA A 31 16.11 49.76 -9.45
C ALA A 31 16.59 48.30 -9.60
N SER A 32 15.73 47.40 -10.10
CA SER A 32 16.18 46.18 -10.81
C SER A 32 15.18 45.62 -11.84
N ALA A 33 14.03 46.28 -12.06
CA ALA A 33 13.07 45.89 -13.09
C ALA A 33 13.23 46.79 -14.34
N ASN A 34 14.36 46.69 -15.04
CA ASN A 34 14.47 47.24 -16.40
C ASN A 34 15.62 46.61 -17.21
N SER A 35 15.46 45.35 -17.63
CA SER A 35 16.17 44.82 -18.82
C SER A 35 15.53 43.52 -19.30
N SER A 36 14.48 43.63 -20.14
CA SER A 36 14.16 42.71 -21.25
C SER A 36 12.66 42.77 -21.57
N GLN A 37 12.22 43.86 -22.18
CA GLN A 37 11.10 43.80 -23.11
C GLN A 37 11.68 43.63 -24.51
N VAL A 38 11.54 42.44 -25.08
CA VAL A 38 11.51 42.23 -26.53
C VAL A 38 10.16 41.61 -26.85
N SER A 39 9.53 42.20 -27.84
CA SER A 39 8.13 42.14 -28.28
C SER A 39 7.57 40.75 -28.52
N THR A 40 6.38 40.50 -27.97
CA THR A 40 5.40 39.54 -28.45
C THR A 40 4.59 40.17 -29.59
N GLU A 41 5.03 39.99 -30.84
CA GLU A 41 4.17 40.20 -32.02
C GLU A 41 4.79 39.57 -33.28
N GLU A 42 5.00 38.25 -33.29
CA GLU A 42 5.10 37.45 -34.52
C GLU A 42 5.07 35.94 -34.19
N ALA A 43 4.35 35.17 -35.01
CA ALA A 43 4.23 33.70 -35.00
C ALA A 43 3.11 33.05 -34.16
N MET A 44 1.87 33.48 -34.37
CA MET A 44 0.69 32.59 -34.28
C MET A 44 -0.33 32.99 -35.38
N ALA A 45 -0.14 32.48 -36.60
CA ALA A 45 -1.21 32.26 -37.59
C ALA A 45 -0.65 31.65 -38.90
N LEU A 46 -0.72 30.31 -39.03
CA LEU A 46 -0.98 29.64 -40.30
C LEU A 46 -1.46 28.20 -40.02
N LEU A 47 -2.75 28.09 -39.70
CA LEU A 47 -3.56 26.89 -39.96
C LEU A 47 -3.71 26.79 -41.49
N THR A 48 -3.56 25.65 -42.16
CA THR A 48 -4.64 24.72 -42.57
C THR A 48 -4.10 23.94 -43.78
N ARG A 49 -4.04 22.59 -43.86
CA ARG A 49 -5.07 21.61 -44.33
C ARG A 49 -4.34 20.28 -44.75
N PRO A 50 -5.05 19.15 -45.04
CA PRO A 50 -4.69 17.79 -44.59
C PRO A 50 -4.45 16.76 -45.72
N ALA A 51 -3.95 15.58 -45.37
CA ALA A 51 -4.10 14.28 -46.08
C ALA A 51 -3.37 13.19 -45.27
N ALA A 52 -3.69 11.91 -45.24
CA ALA A 52 -4.84 11.09 -45.63
C ALA A 52 -4.56 9.68 -45.03
N ALA A 53 -5.63 8.90 -44.85
CA ALA A 53 -5.59 7.54 -44.35
C ALA A 53 -4.87 6.57 -45.30
N ALA A 54 -4.19 5.56 -44.74
CA ALA A 54 -3.97 4.28 -45.39
C ALA A 54 -3.92 3.16 -44.34
N SER A 55 -4.97 2.35 -44.33
CA SER A 55 -4.96 0.99 -43.82
C SER A 55 -4.03 0.12 -44.66
N VAL A 56 -3.43 -0.93 -44.09
CA VAL A 56 -3.41 -2.31 -44.64
C VAL A 56 -2.63 -3.26 -43.70
N ALA A 57 -3.32 -4.34 -43.35
CA ALA A 57 -2.92 -5.74 -43.09
C ALA A 57 -1.69 -6.12 -42.22
N ARG A 58 -1.97 -7.02 -41.26
CA ARG A 58 -1.03 -7.99 -40.65
C ARG A 58 -0.38 -8.89 -41.72
N PRO A 59 0.82 -9.40 -41.41
CA PRO A 59 0.92 -10.86 -41.21
C PRO A 59 1.78 -11.26 -40.01
N GLN A 60 1.48 -12.44 -39.45
CA GLN A 60 2.34 -13.23 -38.56
C GLN A 60 3.56 -13.73 -39.33
N ASN A 61 4.75 -13.71 -38.71
CA ASN A 61 5.55 -14.92 -38.50
C ASN A 61 6.83 -14.64 -37.69
N ASP A 62 7.17 -15.64 -36.90
CA ASP A 62 8.36 -15.83 -36.06
C ASP A 62 9.68 -15.57 -36.79
N ILE A 63 10.60 -14.80 -36.18
CA ILE A 63 12.05 -14.95 -36.40
C ILE A 63 12.82 -14.58 -35.11
N ASN A 64 13.60 -15.56 -34.61
CA ASN A 64 14.63 -15.44 -33.58
C ASN A 64 15.70 -14.39 -33.95
N TYR A 65 16.08 -13.52 -33.01
CA TYR A 65 17.27 -12.67 -33.14
C TYR A 65 18.35 -13.09 -32.13
N HIS A 66 19.35 -13.81 -32.65
CA HIS A 66 20.70 -13.82 -32.09
C HIS A 66 21.55 -12.81 -32.87
N GLY A 67 22.25 -11.92 -32.15
CA GLY A 67 23.58 -11.47 -32.57
C GLY A 67 23.83 -9.96 -32.72
N ILE A 68 24.86 -9.53 -31.98
CA ILE A 68 25.93 -8.61 -32.39
C ILE A 68 25.69 -7.11 -32.12
N VAL A 69 26.37 -6.62 -31.07
CA VAL A 69 26.60 -5.19 -30.80
C VAL A 69 28.05 -4.86 -31.25
N PRO A 70 28.28 -3.86 -32.12
CA PRO A 70 29.63 -3.42 -32.45
C PRO A 70 30.17 -2.40 -31.44
N SER A 71 31.39 -2.64 -30.95
CA SER A 71 32.20 -1.69 -30.19
C SER A 71 32.75 -0.57 -31.08
N PHE A 72 32.68 0.70 -30.66
CA PHE A 72 33.65 1.71 -31.11
C PHE A 72 33.88 2.83 -30.06
N LEU A 73 35.07 2.75 -29.45
CA LEU A 73 35.96 3.80 -28.92
C LEU A 73 35.51 4.78 -27.83
N ALA A 74 35.97 4.45 -26.61
CA ALA A 74 36.45 5.40 -25.61
C ALA A 74 37.79 6.04 -26.03
N LYS A 75 37.93 7.35 -25.84
CA LYS A 75 39.22 8.05 -25.65
C LYS A 75 39.01 9.23 -24.70
N HIS A 76 39.61 9.11 -23.51
CA HIS A 76 40.31 10.14 -22.71
C HIS A 76 40.07 9.91 -21.21
N ALA A 77 40.94 9.12 -20.58
CA ALA A 77 41.31 9.31 -19.18
C ALA A 77 42.71 8.72 -18.99
N HIS A 78 43.71 9.60 -18.89
CA HIS A 78 45.05 9.26 -18.43
C HIS A 78 45.21 9.75 -16.99
N ALA A 79 45.85 8.89 -16.20
CA ALA A 79 46.53 9.13 -14.93
C ALA A 79 45.64 9.28 -13.68
N TYR A 80 45.57 8.22 -12.86
CA TYR A 80 46.29 8.11 -11.58
C TYR A 80 46.14 6.70 -10.98
N GLY A 81 47.26 6.15 -10.49
CA GLY A 81 47.31 5.19 -9.37
C GLY A 81 46.88 3.74 -9.63
N GLY A 82 47.83 2.81 -9.57
CA GLY A 82 47.58 1.37 -9.69
C GLY A 82 46.73 0.81 -8.55
N ILE A 83 45.69 0.05 -8.93
CA ILE A 83 44.89 -0.77 -8.02
C ILE A 83 45.37 -2.21 -8.16
N ASN A 84 45.51 -2.88 -7.02
CA ASN A 84 46.09 -4.20 -6.89
C ASN A 84 45.20 -5.24 -7.57
N ARG A 85 45.79 -6.13 -8.39
CA ARG A 85 45.06 -7.18 -9.14
C ARG A 85 44.29 -8.16 -8.22
N GLN A 86 44.60 -8.20 -6.91
CA GLN A 86 43.87 -9.01 -5.94
C GLN A 86 42.54 -8.37 -5.47
N GLU A 87 42.47 -7.04 -5.30
CA GLU A 87 41.23 -6.35 -4.91
C GLU A 87 40.19 -6.38 -6.02
N GLN A 88 40.62 -6.26 -7.28
CA GLN A 88 39.71 -6.31 -8.42
C GLN A 88 39.10 -7.71 -8.64
N VAL A 89 39.82 -8.77 -8.27
CA VAL A 89 39.31 -10.15 -8.32
C VAL A 89 38.37 -10.45 -7.15
N GLU A 90 38.57 -9.83 -5.98
CA GLU A 90 37.64 -9.93 -4.86
C GLU A 90 36.33 -9.18 -5.14
N ASP A 91 36.39 -7.98 -5.72
CA ASP A 91 35.21 -7.17 -6.06
C ASP A 91 34.34 -7.85 -7.15
N ASP A 92 34.97 -8.34 -8.23
CA ASP A 92 34.29 -9.13 -9.26
C ASP A 92 33.69 -10.44 -8.70
N SER A 93 34.32 -11.03 -7.67
CA SER A 93 33.80 -12.24 -7.02
C SER A 93 32.61 -11.95 -6.11
N ILE A 94 32.57 -10.77 -5.47
CA ILE A 94 31.47 -10.30 -4.63
C ILE A 94 30.29 -9.87 -5.50
N GLU A 95 30.53 -9.16 -6.60
CA GLU A 95 29.53 -8.80 -7.62
C GLU A 95 28.92 -10.08 -8.23
N ALA A 96 29.75 -11.04 -8.64
CA ALA A 96 29.28 -12.33 -9.15
C ALA A 96 28.61 -13.21 -8.08
N GLN A 97 28.97 -13.07 -6.81
CA GLN A 97 28.28 -13.75 -5.70
C GLN A 97 26.94 -13.08 -5.38
N ARG A 98 26.84 -11.75 -5.48
CA ARG A 98 25.60 -10.97 -5.39
C ARG A 98 24.67 -11.30 -6.55
N GLU A 99 25.19 -11.40 -7.77
CA GLU A 99 24.43 -11.87 -8.93
C GLU A 99 23.99 -13.34 -8.78
N ARG A 100 24.85 -14.24 -8.30
CA ARG A 100 24.47 -15.64 -8.04
C ARG A 100 23.43 -15.77 -6.92
N ASN A 101 23.50 -14.96 -5.88
CA ASN A 101 22.52 -14.92 -4.78
C ASN A 101 21.23 -14.19 -5.19
N SER A 102 21.29 -13.27 -6.15
CA SER A 102 20.14 -12.56 -6.73
C SER A 102 19.28 -13.46 -7.65
N HIS A 103 19.76 -14.64 -8.04
CA HIS A 103 19.09 -15.49 -9.03
C HIS A 103 18.51 -16.80 -8.50
N SER A 104 18.59 -17.08 -7.19
CA SER A 104 17.72 -18.11 -6.61
C SER A 104 16.31 -17.53 -6.43
N ARG A 105 15.56 -17.42 -7.53
CA ARG A 105 14.15 -17.00 -7.48
C ARG A 105 13.44 -17.83 -6.41
N ILE A 106 12.82 -17.16 -5.45
CA ILE A 106 12.05 -17.84 -4.41
C ILE A 106 10.92 -18.58 -5.11
N ARG A 107 10.91 -19.91 -4.98
CA ARG A 107 9.85 -20.74 -5.54
C ARG A 107 8.77 -20.95 -4.50
N ILE A 108 7.70 -20.18 -4.60
CA ILE A 108 6.47 -20.45 -3.86
C ILE A 108 5.71 -21.56 -4.59
N ASN A 109 5.29 -22.59 -3.86
CA ASN A 109 4.30 -23.53 -4.37
C ASN A 109 2.91 -22.88 -4.26
N VAL A 110 2.49 -22.20 -5.33
CA VAL A 110 1.24 -21.41 -5.36
C VAL A 110 -0.01 -22.24 -5.05
N ASP A 111 0.01 -23.54 -5.31
CA ASP A 111 -1.10 -24.46 -5.02
C ASP A 111 -1.38 -24.64 -3.52
N GLN A 112 -0.46 -24.19 -2.65
CA GLN A 112 -0.63 -24.22 -1.19
C GLN A 112 -1.34 -22.98 -0.63
N TYR A 113 -1.72 -22.05 -1.51
CA TYR A 113 -2.28 -20.75 -1.15
C TYR A 113 -3.63 -20.53 -1.85
N PRO A 114 -4.50 -19.65 -1.30
CA PRO A 114 -5.72 -19.25 -1.98
C PRO A 114 -5.40 -18.59 -3.34
N PRO A 115 -6.36 -18.55 -4.27
CA PRO A 115 -6.19 -17.82 -5.52
C PRO A 115 -5.87 -16.34 -5.28
N LYS A 116 -5.14 -15.75 -6.22
CA LYS A 116 -4.82 -14.32 -6.18
C LYS A 116 -6.09 -13.47 -6.27
N ASP A 117 -6.13 -12.42 -5.44
CA ASP A 117 -7.19 -11.40 -5.40
C ASP A 117 -8.60 -11.98 -5.21
N GLN A 118 -8.69 -13.11 -4.50
CA GLN A 118 -9.95 -13.74 -4.11
C GLN A 118 -9.98 -13.97 -2.60
N ILE A 119 -11.15 -13.73 -1.99
CA ILE A 119 -11.37 -14.00 -0.56
C ILE A 119 -11.06 -15.48 -0.29
N PRO A 120 -10.19 -15.81 0.69
CA PRO A 120 -9.84 -17.20 0.97
C PRO A 120 -11.03 -18.05 1.43
N ASP A 121 -11.08 -19.31 1.01
CA ASP A 121 -12.15 -20.25 1.40
C ASP A 121 -12.16 -20.49 2.92
N VAL A 122 -13.22 -20.03 3.58
CA VAL A 122 -13.44 -20.22 5.02
C VAL A 122 -13.59 -21.69 5.42
N ASN A 123 -13.91 -22.58 4.48
CA ASN A 123 -14.01 -24.00 4.74
C ASN A 123 -12.66 -24.72 4.80
N HIS A 124 -11.58 -24.05 4.38
CA HIS A 124 -10.23 -24.62 4.38
C HIS A 124 -9.82 -25.05 5.80
N PRO A 125 -9.19 -26.23 5.99
CA PRO A 125 -8.87 -26.75 7.33
C PRO A 125 -8.03 -25.81 8.20
N ARG A 126 -7.12 -25.03 7.61
CA ARG A 126 -6.34 -24.01 8.33
C ARG A 126 -7.21 -22.86 8.82
N VAL A 127 -8.13 -22.37 7.99
CA VAL A 127 -9.03 -21.27 8.37
C VAL A 127 -9.94 -21.73 9.52
N LYS A 128 -10.50 -22.93 9.43
CA LYS A 128 -11.25 -23.55 10.54
C LYS A 128 -10.43 -23.70 11.82
N ALA A 129 -9.12 -23.87 11.74
CA ALA A 129 -8.26 -23.92 12.91
C ALA A 129 -8.06 -22.52 13.51
N TRP A 130 -7.74 -21.51 12.70
CA TRP A 130 -7.57 -20.12 13.15
C TRP A 130 -8.85 -19.53 13.73
N VAL A 131 -10.01 -19.77 13.10
CA VAL A 131 -11.33 -19.33 13.58
C VAL A 131 -11.66 -19.87 14.97
N LYS A 132 -11.13 -21.05 15.35
CA LYS A 132 -11.31 -21.61 16.70
C LYS A 132 -10.45 -20.94 17.76
N GLU A 133 -9.43 -20.17 17.38
CA GLU A 133 -8.57 -19.43 18.31
C GLU A 133 -9.23 -18.13 18.79
N ILE A 134 -10.31 -17.69 18.13
CA ILE A 134 -11.05 -16.47 18.46
C ILE A 134 -12.13 -16.74 19.51
N ASP A 135 -12.17 -15.90 20.54
CA ASP A 135 -13.25 -15.80 21.51
C ASP A 135 -14.37 -14.91 20.95
N TRP A 136 -15.29 -15.53 20.22
CA TRP A 136 -16.44 -14.87 19.59
C TRP A 136 -17.39 -14.18 20.58
N SER A 137 -17.32 -14.51 21.87
CA SER A 137 -18.16 -13.84 22.89
C SER A 137 -17.73 -12.40 23.17
N LYS A 138 -16.49 -12.04 22.81
CA LYS A 138 -15.95 -10.68 22.94
C LYS A 138 -16.11 -9.83 21.68
N VAL A 139 -16.33 -10.47 20.52
CA VAL A 139 -16.51 -9.77 19.25
C VAL A 139 -17.88 -9.08 19.22
N PRO A 140 -17.94 -7.75 19.09
CA PRO A 140 -19.22 -7.05 18.97
C PRO A 140 -20.05 -7.59 17.81
N ASN A 141 -21.35 -7.77 18.04
CA ASN A 141 -22.28 -8.22 17.01
C ASN A 141 -22.70 -7.04 16.11
N ILE A 142 -21.74 -6.53 15.32
CA ILE A 142 -21.97 -5.49 14.32
C ILE A 142 -22.32 -6.18 12.98
N PRO A 143 -23.41 -5.79 12.31
CA PRO A 143 -23.78 -6.37 11.02
C PRO A 143 -22.70 -6.16 9.96
N VAL A 144 -22.52 -7.16 9.08
CA VAL A 144 -21.67 -7.03 7.90
C VAL A 144 -22.22 -5.93 7.00
N ALA A 145 -21.36 -4.99 6.64
CA ALA A 145 -21.68 -3.88 5.76
C ALA A 145 -22.04 -4.38 4.35
N GLN A 146 -23.03 -3.74 3.74
CA GLN A 146 -23.47 -4.10 2.39
C GLN A 146 -22.70 -3.29 1.34
N GLY A 147 -21.94 -4.00 0.50
CA GLY A 147 -21.43 -3.51 -0.77
C GLY A 147 -19.93 -3.18 -0.80
N LEU A 148 -19.27 -3.71 -1.83
CA LEU A 148 -18.06 -3.18 -2.45
C LEU A 148 -18.23 -3.37 -3.95
N ALA A 149 -18.84 -2.41 -4.62
CA ALA A 149 -18.90 -2.36 -6.07
C ALA A 149 -18.77 -0.90 -6.48
N ASP A 150 -17.53 -0.45 -6.70
CA ASP A 150 -17.18 0.76 -7.45
C ASP A 150 -17.95 2.04 -7.07
N ALA A 151 -18.29 2.21 -5.79
CA ALA A 151 -18.95 3.42 -5.34
C ALA A 151 -17.91 4.56 -5.22
N PRO A 152 -18.14 5.74 -5.83
CA PRO A 152 -17.28 6.92 -5.64
C PRO A 152 -17.26 7.44 -4.18
N ARG A 153 -17.96 6.77 -3.26
CA ARG A 153 -17.82 6.88 -1.80
C ARG A 153 -17.66 5.46 -1.26
N PHE A 154 -16.47 5.14 -0.79
CA PHE A 154 -16.15 3.89 -0.09
C PHE A 154 -16.54 4.03 1.39
N PRO A 155 -17.02 2.97 2.06
CA PRO A 155 -18.08 2.03 1.66
C PRO A 155 -19.44 2.75 1.48
N ASN A 156 -20.54 2.02 1.19
CA ASN A 156 -21.90 2.57 1.27
C ASN A 156 -22.25 2.86 2.74
N CYS A 157 -21.64 3.90 3.29
CA CYS A 157 -21.98 4.37 4.62
C CYS A 157 -23.46 4.68 4.65
N PRO A 158 -24.17 4.23 5.70
CA PRO A 158 -25.54 4.69 5.88
C PRO A 158 -25.53 6.22 5.98
N PRO A 159 -26.65 6.89 5.66
CA PRO A 159 -26.78 8.32 5.93
C PRO A 159 -26.30 8.66 7.35
N ASP A 160 -25.69 9.84 7.55
CA ASP A 160 -25.04 10.20 8.82
C ASP A 160 -25.95 10.03 10.05
N ASP A 161 -27.26 10.24 9.91
CA ASP A 161 -28.28 10.05 10.94
C ASP A 161 -28.56 8.57 11.29
N GLN A 162 -27.99 7.65 10.53
CA GLN A 162 -28.14 6.19 10.63
C GLN A 162 -26.80 5.49 10.91
N VAL A 163 -25.67 6.21 10.91
CA VAL A 163 -24.41 5.64 11.41
C VAL A 163 -24.55 5.45 12.92
N ASN A 164 -24.44 4.20 13.38
CA ASN A 164 -24.46 3.92 14.79
C ASN A 164 -23.09 4.28 15.39
N PRO A 165 -22.99 5.32 16.26
CA PRO A 165 -21.71 5.73 16.84
C PRO A 165 -21.07 4.62 17.68
N ASP A 166 -21.86 3.68 18.21
CA ASP A 166 -21.34 2.55 19.00
C ASP A 166 -20.57 1.53 18.13
N HIS A 167 -20.71 1.58 16.81
CA HIS A 167 -19.94 0.73 15.91
C HIS A 167 -18.51 1.24 15.70
N CYS A 168 -18.28 2.55 15.93
CA CYS A 168 -17.02 3.25 15.69
C CYS A 168 -16.41 2.92 14.32
N TRP A 169 -17.09 3.31 13.24
CA TRP A 169 -16.72 2.89 11.89
C TRP A 169 -15.91 3.97 11.18
N TRP A 170 -14.59 3.78 11.17
CA TRP A 170 -13.64 4.80 10.71
C TRP A 170 -13.96 5.37 9.32
N SER A 171 -14.26 4.52 8.34
CA SER A 171 -14.54 4.99 6.97
C SER A 171 -15.84 5.79 6.84
N CYS A 172 -16.76 5.69 7.81
CA CYS A 172 -18.05 6.37 7.75
C CYS A 172 -18.15 7.60 8.65
N ASP A 173 -17.59 7.54 9.86
CA ASP A 173 -17.68 8.63 10.85
C ASP A 173 -16.32 9.13 11.34
N GLY A 174 -15.21 8.57 10.84
CA GLY A 174 -13.87 8.91 11.30
C GLY A 174 -13.54 8.44 12.71
N CYS A 175 -14.37 7.56 13.30
CA CYS A 175 -14.17 7.09 14.66
C CYS A 175 -12.90 6.24 14.80
N LEU A 176 -12.15 6.53 15.86
CA LEU A 176 -10.88 5.91 16.18
C LEU A 176 -10.91 5.40 17.62
N GLU A 177 -10.39 4.20 17.85
CA GLU A 177 -10.16 3.65 19.19
C GLU A 177 -8.76 4.03 19.70
N PRO A 178 -8.51 4.04 21.02
CA PRO A 178 -7.20 4.42 21.58
C PRO A 178 -6.01 3.60 21.04
N GLU A 179 -6.23 2.34 20.69
CA GLU A 179 -5.20 1.43 20.18
C GLU A 179 -4.89 1.66 18.68
N ASP A 180 -5.72 2.41 17.97
CA ASP A 180 -5.47 2.75 16.57
C ASP A 180 -4.23 3.65 16.46
N VAL A 181 -3.28 3.21 15.64
CA VAL A 181 -2.12 4.02 15.25
C VAL A 181 -2.51 4.93 14.10
N VAL A 182 -2.47 6.25 14.33
CA VAL A 182 -2.88 7.26 13.33
C VAL A 182 -1.85 8.36 13.10
N SER A 183 -0.78 8.39 13.90
CA SER A 183 0.25 9.42 13.91
C SER A 183 1.55 8.89 14.53
N CYS A 184 2.64 9.60 14.29
CA CYS A 184 3.90 9.44 15.01
C CYS A 184 3.85 10.24 16.32
N PRO A 185 4.22 9.67 17.48
CA PRO A 185 4.22 10.39 18.74
C PRO A 185 5.15 11.62 18.82
N THR A 186 6.10 11.77 17.89
CA THR A 186 7.07 12.87 17.89
C THR A 186 6.77 13.85 16.76
N GLU A 187 6.63 15.14 17.11
CA GLU A 187 6.47 16.23 16.14
C GLU A 187 7.58 16.20 15.06
N GLY A 188 7.17 16.38 13.80
CA GLY A 188 8.07 16.42 12.64
C GLY A 188 8.61 15.05 12.20
N HIS A 189 8.38 13.97 12.94
CA HIS A 189 8.54 12.62 12.40
C HIS A 189 7.47 12.38 11.35
N TRP A 190 7.78 11.61 10.31
CA TRP A 190 6.83 11.27 9.27
C TRP A 190 6.87 9.78 8.99
N GLY A 191 5.80 9.08 9.35
CA GLY A 191 5.58 7.69 9.00
C GLY A 191 5.27 7.59 7.51
N LEU A 192 6.31 7.31 6.72
CA LEU A 192 6.21 7.13 5.28
C LEU A 192 5.71 5.72 5.00
N THR A 193 4.54 5.58 4.36
CA THR A 193 3.93 4.26 4.15
C THR A 193 3.34 4.08 2.76
N TYR A 194 3.37 2.84 2.28
CA TYR A 194 2.93 2.43 0.95
C TYR A 194 2.06 1.19 1.02
N ASP A 195 0.89 1.24 0.38
CA ASP A 195 -0.08 0.16 0.34
C ASP A 195 -0.06 -0.59 -1.00
N ASP A 196 -0.68 -1.77 -1.00
CA ASP A 196 -1.01 -2.64 -2.14
C ASP A 196 0.14 -3.40 -2.82
N GLY A 197 1.37 -3.14 -2.40
CA GLY A 197 2.55 -3.88 -2.83
C GLY A 197 2.62 -5.33 -2.32
N PRO A 198 3.63 -6.10 -2.75
CA PRO A 198 4.69 -5.67 -3.67
C PRO A 198 4.21 -5.70 -5.13
N SER A 199 4.85 -4.88 -5.94
CA SER A 199 4.65 -4.78 -7.39
C SER A 199 5.99 -4.61 -8.10
N VAL A 200 6.00 -4.64 -9.43
CA VAL A 200 7.21 -4.29 -10.21
C VAL A 200 7.68 -2.86 -9.89
N ALA A 201 6.75 -1.94 -9.60
CA ALA A 201 7.09 -0.55 -9.29
C ALA A 201 7.70 -0.40 -7.88
N SER A 202 7.32 -1.24 -6.92
CA SER A 202 7.89 -1.28 -5.56
C SER A 202 9.41 -1.34 -5.59
N LYS A 203 10.00 -2.09 -6.52
CA LYS A 203 11.46 -2.18 -6.66
C LYS A 203 12.12 -0.83 -6.95
N ALA A 204 11.52 -0.02 -7.84
CA ALA A 204 12.05 1.30 -8.17
C ALA A 204 11.94 2.27 -6.98
N LEU A 205 10.93 2.08 -6.13
CA LEU A 205 10.78 2.85 -4.90
C LEU A 205 11.82 2.47 -3.84
N VAL A 206 12.02 1.17 -3.59
CA VAL A 206 13.05 0.66 -2.67
C VAL A 206 14.43 1.20 -3.05
N GLN A 207 14.81 1.11 -4.33
CA GLN A 207 16.08 1.66 -4.81
C GLN A 207 16.21 3.17 -4.51
N TYR A 208 15.16 3.94 -4.77
CA TYR A 208 15.17 5.39 -4.52
C TYR A 208 15.35 5.72 -3.02
N LEU A 209 14.69 4.96 -2.14
CA LEU A 209 14.78 5.12 -0.69
C LEU A 209 16.17 4.76 -0.18
N ASP A 210 16.74 3.65 -0.66
CA ASP A 210 18.07 3.17 -0.28
C ASP A 210 19.18 4.16 -0.65
N GLU A 211 19.12 4.72 -1.87
CA GLU A 211 20.03 5.77 -2.34
C GLU A 211 20.05 7.00 -1.43
N ARG A 212 18.99 7.21 -0.64
CA ARG A 212 18.82 8.34 0.29
C ARG A 212 18.91 7.93 1.75
N SER A 213 19.22 6.66 2.03
CA SER A 213 19.22 6.09 3.38
C SER A 213 17.90 6.35 4.13
N LEU A 214 16.79 6.29 3.40
CA LEU A 214 15.43 6.42 3.92
C LEU A 214 14.82 5.04 4.10
N SER A 215 13.87 4.94 5.02
CA SER A 215 13.05 3.73 5.16
C SER A 215 11.58 4.09 5.20
N ALA A 216 10.75 3.15 4.78
CA ALA A 216 9.30 3.27 4.76
C ALA A 216 8.63 2.01 5.32
N THR A 217 7.32 2.05 5.49
CA THR A 217 6.50 0.86 5.77
C THR A 217 5.77 0.43 4.52
N PHE A 218 5.84 -0.86 4.19
CA PHE A 218 5.05 -1.45 3.11
C PHE A 218 3.94 -2.31 3.71
N PHE A 219 2.70 -1.96 3.41
CA PHE A 219 1.51 -2.74 3.76
C PHE A 219 1.21 -3.71 2.63
N ILE A 220 1.50 -4.98 2.90
CA ILE A 220 1.58 -6.03 1.88
C ILE A 220 0.24 -6.72 1.67
N VAL A 221 -0.23 -6.74 0.43
CA VAL A 221 -1.34 -7.60 0.00
C VAL A 221 -0.78 -9.01 -0.22
N GLY A 222 -1.27 -9.98 0.55
CA GLY A 222 -0.72 -11.34 0.60
C GLY A 222 -0.70 -12.04 -0.76
N SER A 223 -1.77 -11.88 -1.56
CA SER A 223 -1.86 -12.47 -2.89
C SER A 223 -0.74 -12.02 -3.84
N ARG A 224 -0.20 -10.81 -3.67
CA ARG A 224 0.84 -10.22 -4.53
C ARG A 224 2.20 -10.83 -4.27
N VAL A 225 2.42 -11.37 -3.08
CA VAL A 225 3.64 -12.09 -2.73
C VAL A 225 3.80 -13.37 -3.55
N LEU A 226 2.71 -13.96 -4.06
CA LEU A 226 2.78 -15.11 -4.98
C LEU A 226 3.56 -14.79 -6.27
N GLU A 227 3.47 -13.55 -6.73
CA GLU A 227 4.14 -13.09 -7.96
C GLU A 227 5.47 -12.41 -7.69
N TYR A 228 5.58 -11.69 -6.56
CA TYR A 228 6.72 -10.83 -6.25
C TYR A 228 7.42 -11.17 -4.91
N PRO A 229 7.75 -12.44 -4.63
CA PRO A 229 8.38 -12.80 -3.35
C PRO A 229 9.79 -12.23 -3.21
N ASP A 230 10.51 -12.10 -4.32
CA ASP A 230 11.88 -11.56 -4.33
C ASP A 230 11.87 -10.07 -3.94
N ILE A 231 10.85 -9.31 -4.37
CA ILE A 231 10.69 -7.89 -4.02
C ILE A 231 10.35 -7.73 -2.54
N LEU A 232 9.50 -8.59 -1.99
CA LEU A 232 9.24 -8.60 -0.54
C LEU A 232 10.52 -8.84 0.27
N LYS A 233 11.37 -9.80 -0.15
CA LYS A 233 12.67 -10.01 0.51
C LYS A 233 13.60 -8.82 0.36
N GLU A 234 13.61 -8.17 -0.81
CA GLU A 234 14.39 -6.96 -1.06
C GLU A 234 13.97 -5.84 -0.09
N GLN A 235 12.66 -5.59 0.07
CA GLN A 235 12.14 -4.60 1.03
C GLN A 235 12.62 -4.87 2.46
N VAL A 236 12.59 -6.13 2.91
CA VAL A 236 13.09 -6.52 4.24
C VAL A 236 14.61 -6.33 4.35
N ALA A 237 15.36 -6.78 3.34
CA ALA A 237 16.82 -6.69 3.33
C ALA A 237 17.33 -5.24 3.33
N SER A 238 16.58 -4.33 2.70
CA SER A 238 16.82 -2.88 2.69
C SER A 238 16.42 -2.16 3.99
N GLY A 239 15.93 -2.89 5.00
CA GLY A 239 15.61 -2.32 6.31
C GLY A 239 14.29 -1.55 6.36
N HIS A 240 13.40 -1.80 5.40
CA HIS A 240 12.03 -1.29 5.45
C HIS A 240 11.18 -2.11 6.43
N HIS A 241 10.14 -1.46 6.97
CA HIS A 241 9.18 -2.14 7.83
C HIS A 241 8.10 -2.82 6.97
N ILE A 242 7.71 -4.03 7.34
CA ILE A 242 6.67 -4.80 6.64
C ILE A 242 5.46 -4.94 7.56
N ALA A 243 4.28 -4.59 7.05
CA ALA A 243 2.99 -4.75 7.68
C ALA A 243 2.00 -5.41 6.71
N MET A 244 0.81 -5.80 7.18
CA MET A 244 -0.16 -6.54 6.36
C MET A 244 -1.29 -5.67 5.82
N HIS A 245 -1.77 -6.02 4.64
CA HIS A 245 -2.88 -5.36 3.95
C HIS A 245 -3.92 -6.35 3.40
N THR A 246 -4.25 -7.37 4.20
CA THR A 246 -5.16 -8.49 3.82
C THR A 246 -4.64 -9.35 2.66
N TRP A 247 -5.37 -10.40 2.30
CA TRP A 247 -4.99 -11.33 1.24
C TRP A 247 -5.47 -10.83 -0.11
N SER A 248 -6.76 -10.50 -0.21
CA SER A 248 -7.44 -10.15 -1.45
C SER A 248 -7.76 -8.67 -1.59
N HIS A 249 -7.34 -7.83 -0.63
CA HIS A 249 -7.68 -6.41 -0.59
C HIS A 249 -9.19 -6.14 -0.40
N GLY A 250 -9.89 -7.00 0.35
CA GLY A 250 -11.30 -6.80 0.70
C GLY A 250 -11.48 -5.80 1.84
N GLY A 251 -12.49 -4.93 1.75
CA GLY A 251 -12.88 -4.04 2.86
C GLY A 251 -13.46 -4.85 4.02
N LEU A 252 -12.81 -4.79 5.18
CA LEU A 252 -13.03 -5.76 6.25
C LEU A 252 -14.44 -5.69 6.88
N THR A 253 -15.10 -4.53 6.85
CA THR A 253 -16.47 -4.43 7.40
C THR A 253 -17.50 -5.15 6.52
N THR A 254 -17.18 -5.36 5.24
CA THR A 254 -18.03 -6.08 4.28
C THR A 254 -17.84 -7.59 4.29
N LEU A 255 -16.85 -8.06 5.06
CA LEU A 255 -16.54 -9.48 5.22
C LEU A 255 -17.18 -10.04 6.49
N THR A 256 -17.55 -11.32 6.42
CA THR A 256 -17.88 -12.11 7.61
C THR A 256 -16.68 -12.24 8.53
N ASN A 257 -16.93 -12.60 9.79
CA ASN A 257 -15.87 -12.74 10.78
C ASN A 257 -14.82 -13.78 10.39
N GLU A 258 -15.26 -14.90 9.82
CA GLU A 258 -14.39 -15.98 9.36
C GLU A 258 -13.56 -15.55 8.14
N GLU A 259 -14.13 -14.76 7.24
CA GLU A 259 -13.41 -14.19 6.10
C GLU A 259 -12.32 -13.21 6.56
N ILE A 260 -12.59 -12.34 7.54
CA ILE A 260 -11.55 -11.45 8.13
C ILE A 260 -10.38 -12.28 8.67
N VAL A 261 -10.66 -13.34 9.44
CA VAL A 261 -9.60 -14.22 9.95
C VAL A 261 -8.83 -14.86 8.80
N ALA A 262 -9.52 -15.29 7.73
CA ALA A 262 -8.89 -15.90 6.58
C ALA A 262 -7.98 -14.93 5.82
N GLU A 263 -8.47 -13.72 5.53
CA GLU A 263 -7.72 -12.63 4.89
C GLU A 263 -6.40 -12.35 5.61
N ILE A 264 -6.45 -12.19 6.94
CA ILE A 264 -5.27 -11.81 7.72
C ILE A 264 -4.29 -12.97 7.86
N LYS A 265 -4.77 -14.17 8.21
CA LYS A 265 -3.87 -15.31 8.50
C LYS A 265 -3.24 -15.91 7.25
N TRP A 266 -3.88 -15.83 6.08
CA TRP A 266 -3.22 -16.21 4.83
C TRP A 266 -2.13 -15.23 4.43
N THR A 267 -2.34 -13.94 4.65
CA THR A 267 -1.31 -12.91 4.43
C THR A 267 -0.14 -13.05 5.39
N GLU A 268 -0.41 -13.29 6.68
CA GLU A 268 0.64 -13.63 7.64
C GLU A 268 1.45 -14.83 7.16
N LYS A 269 0.76 -15.91 6.75
CA LYS A 269 1.40 -17.14 6.34
C LYS A 269 2.36 -16.92 5.16
N ILE A 270 1.93 -16.27 4.09
CA ILE A 270 2.80 -16.13 2.91
C ILE A 270 3.99 -15.22 3.19
N ILE A 271 3.81 -14.14 3.95
CA ILE A 271 4.90 -13.25 4.31
C ILE A 271 5.89 -14.00 5.22
N ARG A 272 5.41 -14.80 6.18
CA ARG A 272 6.27 -15.60 7.05
C ARG A 272 7.02 -16.69 6.29
N ASP A 273 6.38 -17.40 5.37
CA ASP A 273 7.03 -18.42 4.54
C ASP A 273 8.15 -17.81 3.67
N VAL A 274 8.01 -16.55 3.25
CA VAL A 274 9.01 -15.84 2.43
C VAL A 274 10.12 -15.19 3.28
N THR A 275 9.76 -14.55 4.39
CA THR A 275 10.67 -13.65 5.14
C THR A 275 11.08 -14.19 6.51
N GLY A 276 10.34 -15.15 7.08
CA GLY A 276 10.46 -15.59 8.46
C GLY A 276 9.83 -14.64 9.49
N LEU A 277 9.20 -13.54 9.07
CA LEU A 277 8.64 -12.52 9.94
C LEU A 277 7.15 -12.78 10.22
N THR A 278 6.71 -12.45 11.43
CA THR A 278 5.30 -12.41 11.84
C THR A 278 4.95 -10.96 12.16
N MET A 279 4.03 -10.35 11.41
CA MET A 279 3.77 -8.91 11.46
C MET A 279 2.95 -8.53 12.69
N LYS A 280 3.20 -7.33 13.23
CA LYS A 280 2.43 -6.76 14.35
C LYS A 280 1.34 -5.78 13.88
N TYR A 281 1.50 -5.21 12.70
CA TYR A 281 0.66 -4.12 12.20
C TYR A 281 -0.15 -4.56 10.98
N VAL A 282 -1.40 -4.10 10.92
CA VAL A 282 -2.32 -4.29 9.80
C VAL A 282 -2.91 -2.93 9.45
N ARG A 283 -2.95 -2.60 8.17
CA ARG A 283 -3.82 -1.54 7.66
C ARG A 283 -4.99 -2.19 6.93
N PRO A 284 -6.24 -1.95 7.31
CA PRO A 284 -7.41 -2.40 6.56
C PRO A 284 -7.48 -1.69 5.20
N PRO A 285 -7.74 -2.41 4.09
CA PRO A 285 -8.06 -1.82 2.80
C PRO A 285 -9.13 -0.75 2.93
N TYR A 286 -8.96 0.37 2.24
CA TYR A 286 -9.86 1.53 2.28
C TYR A 286 -9.98 2.22 3.67
N GLY A 287 -9.12 1.84 4.62
CA GLY A 287 -9.27 2.19 6.04
C GLY A 287 -10.50 1.55 6.70
N ASP A 288 -11.13 0.57 6.03
CA ASP A 288 -12.44 0.04 6.39
C ASP A 288 -12.39 -0.82 7.65
N CYS A 289 -12.72 -0.19 8.78
CA CYS A 289 -12.61 -0.78 10.11
C CYS A 289 -13.71 -0.28 11.04
N ASP A 290 -14.40 -1.22 11.70
CA ASP A 290 -15.32 -1.00 12.81
C ASP A 290 -14.81 -1.72 14.07
N ASN A 291 -15.54 -1.62 15.18
CA ASN A 291 -15.15 -2.29 16.43
C ASN A 291 -15.19 -3.82 16.37
N ARG A 292 -15.91 -4.41 15.41
CA ARG A 292 -15.89 -5.86 15.16
C ARG A 292 -14.57 -6.26 14.51
N VAL A 293 -14.12 -5.53 13.49
CA VAL A 293 -12.83 -5.72 12.84
C VAL A 293 -11.68 -5.51 13.84
N ARG A 294 -11.69 -4.41 14.60
CA ARG A 294 -10.65 -4.13 15.61
C ARG A 294 -10.51 -5.25 16.62
N GLU A 295 -11.63 -5.74 17.15
CA GLU A 295 -11.61 -6.80 18.15
C GLU A 295 -11.05 -8.13 17.59
N ILE A 296 -11.41 -8.47 16.35
CA ILE A 296 -10.85 -9.66 15.67
C ILE A 296 -9.33 -9.51 15.48
N LEU A 297 -8.86 -8.36 15.00
CA LEU A 297 -7.43 -8.07 14.85
C LEU A 297 -6.69 -8.15 16.18
N ARG A 298 -7.26 -7.54 17.23
CA ARG A 298 -6.70 -7.51 18.59
C ARG A 298 -6.56 -8.92 19.17
N GLN A 299 -7.55 -9.79 18.99
CA GLN A 299 -7.47 -11.18 19.46
C GLN A 299 -6.40 -12.01 18.74
N MET A 300 -6.11 -11.69 17.48
CA MET A 300 -4.99 -12.29 16.73
C MET A 300 -3.63 -11.61 17.00
N GLY A 301 -3.60 -10.58 17.85
CA GLY A 301 -2.36 -9.89 18.25
C GLY A 301 -1.89 -8.79 17.29
N TYR A 302 -2.76 -8.31 16.40
CA TYR A 302 -2.42 -7.23 15.46
C TYR A 302 -2.93 -5.86 15.93
N ILE A 303 -2.20 -4.83 15.54
CA ILE A 303 -2.52 -3.43 15.78
C ILE A 303 -3.03 -2.81 14.47
N ASN A 304 -4.18 -2.14 14.56
CA ASN A 304 -4.76 -1.41 13.45
C ASN A 304 -3.97 -0.11 13.20
N VAL A 305 -3.61 0.13 11.93
CA VAL A 305 -2.93 1.35 11.48
C VAL A 305 -3.77 2.05 10.43
N ILE A 306 -4.04 3.32 10.68
CA ILE A 306 -4.70 4.23 9.76
C ILE A 306 -3.75 5.41 9.48
N TRP A 307 -3.94 6.12 8.37
CA TRP A 307 -3.16 7.33 8.08
C TRP A 307 -3.72 8.53 8.88
N SER A 308 -2.91 9.58 9.02
CA SER A 308 -3.36 10.80 9.69
C SER A 308 -4.46 11.47 8.87
N GLN A 309 -5.46 12.06 9.54
CA GLN A 309 -6.54 12.77 8.85
C GLN A 309 -5.97 13.89 7.96
N GLY A 310 -6.35 13.89 6.67
CA GLY A 310 -5.83 14.84 5.68
C GLY A 310 -4.48 14.45 5.05
N TRP A 311 -3.91 13.30 5.41
CA TRP A 311 -2.63 12.81 4.87
C TRP A 311 -2.79 11.64 3.88
N ASP A 312 -3.95 11.56 3.24
CA ASP A 312 -4.16 10.78 2.02
C ASP A 312 -3.71 11.59 0.80
N THR A 313 -2.70 11.09 0.10
CA THR A 313 -2.18 11.77 -1.10
C THR A 313 -3.13 11.71 -2.28
N ASN A 314 -4.09 10.79 -2.29
CA ASN A 314 -4.95 10.46 -3.43
C ASN A 314 -4.17 9.99 -4.66
N ASP A 315 -2.95 9.49 -4.51
CA ASP A 315 -2.08 9.08 -5.62
C ASP A 315 -2.68 7.95 -6.48
N TRP A 316 -3.47 7.05 -5.89
CA TRP A 316 -4.20 5.98 -6.58
C TRP A 316 -5.12 6.48 -7.70
N ARG A 317 -5.53 7.75 -7.66
CA ARG A 317 -6.36 8.39 -8.70
C ARG A 317 -5.58 8.76 -9.96
N LEU A 318 -4.25 8.82 -9.90
CA LEU A 318 -3.36 9.14 -11.01
C LEU A 318 -3.39 8.08 -12.13
N PRO A 319 -3.15 6.77 -11.86
CA PRO A 319 -3.23 5.75 -12.91
C PRO A 319 -4.65 5.61 -13.49
N LEU A 320 -5.68 5.96 -12.72
CA LEU A 320 -7.08 6.03 -13.18
C LEU A 320 -7.38 7.28 -14.03
N GLN A 321 -6.43 8.21 -14.17
CA GLN A 321 -6.55 9.46 -14.90
C GLN A 321 -7.70 10.36 -14.42
N THR A 322 -8.10 10.22 -13.15
CA THR A 322 -9.19 11.03 -12.57
C THR A 322 -8.70 12.35 -11.97
N ILE A 323 -7.38 12.46 -11.72
CA ILE A 323 -6.66 13.69 -11.35
C ILE A 323 -5.25 13.66 -11.96
N LYS A 324 -4.57 14.80 -11.97
CA LYS A 324 -3.18 14.93 -12.44
C LYS A 324 -2.20 15.07 -11.28
N ALA A 325 -0.92 14.77 -11.54
CA ALA A 325 0.16 14.90 -10.55
C ALA A 325 0.19 16.26 -9.80
N PRO A 326 -0.02 17.44 -10.43
CA PRO A 326 -0.06 18.71 -9.70
C PRO A 326 -1.19 18.81 -8.67
N GLU A 327 -2.33 18.15 -8.89
CA GLU A 327 -3.46 18.14 -7.95
C GLU A 327 -3.14 17.30 -6.71
N ILE A 328 -2.41 16.19 -6.89
CA ILE A 328 -1.90 15.38 -5.77
C ILE A 328 -0.83 16.14 -4.99
N ILE A 329 0.10 16.80 -5.68
CA ILE A 329 1.09 17.66 -5.02
C ILE A 329 0.40 18.78 -4.23
N SER A 330 -0.64 19.40 -4.78
CA SER A 330 -1.44 20.39 -4.05
C SER A 330 -2.14 19.79 -2.83
N THR A 331 -2.65 18.55 -2.93
CA THR A 331 -3.25 17.84 -1.81
C THR A 331 -2.24 17.64 -0.68
N PHE A 332 -1.03 17.18 -1.00
CA PHE A 332 0.05 17.02 -0.03
C PHE A 332 0.54 18.36 0.56
N GLN A 333 0.63 19.41 -0.26
CA GLN A 333 0.98 20.76 0.21
C GLN A 333 -0.06 21.31 1.19
N ASN A 334 -1.35 21.09 0.93
CA ASN A 334 -2.41 21.45 1.87
C ASN A 334 -2.28 20.69 3.19
N ALA A 335 -1.90 19.40 3.15
CA ALA A 335 -1.63 18.62 4.36
C ALA A 335 -0.45 19.20 5.16
N LEU A 336 0.63 19.58 4.48
CA LEU A 336 1.80 20.23 5.09
C LEU A 336 1.45 21.58 5.72
N ASP A 337 0.65 22.41 5.07
CA ASP A 337 0.20 23.70 5.61
C ASP A 337 -0.69 23.51 6.85
N ASN A 338 -1.30 22.33 7.00
CA ASN A 338 -2.13 21.93 8.14
C ASN A 338 -1.44 20.93 9.08
N VAL A 339 -0.11 20.75 9.01
CA VAL A 339 0.61 19.76 9.84
C VAL A 339 0.40 19.96 11.34
N ALA A 340 0.16 21.20 11.77
CA ALA A 340 -0.15 21.53 13.16
C ALA A 340 -1.49 20.95 13.65
N LEU A 341 -2.31 20.37 12.78
CA LEU A 341 -3.53 19.64 13.15
C LEU A 341 -3.26 18.19 13.54
N VAL A 342 -2.08 17.65 13.24
CA VAL A 342 -1.69 16.31 13.70
C VAL A 342 -1.30 16.40 15.16
N LYS A 343 -2.21 15.94 16.02
CA LYS A 343 -2.07 16.05 17.48
C LYS A 343 -2.48 14.77 18.18
N SER A 344 -1.82 14.53 19.30
CA SER A 344 -2.21 13.51 20.26
C SER A 344 -3.65 13.72 20.71
N ARG A 345 -4.48 12.68 20.58
CA ARG A 345 -5.87 12.69 21.05
C ARG A 345 -5.96 12.83 22.58
N GLU A 346 -4.98 12.28 23.30
CA GLU A 346 -4.95 12.28 24.76
C GLU A 346 -4.40 13.60 25.32
N THR A 347 -3.29 14.08 24.77
CA THR A 347 -2.55 15.21 25.37
C THR A 347 -2.69 16.52 24.60
N GLY A 348 -3.16 16.48 23.35
CA GLY A 348 -3.16 17.63 22.44
C GLY A 348 -1.77 18.08 21.97
N ALA A 349 -0.71 17.34 22.33
CA ALA A 349 0.65 17.62 21.88
C ALA A 349 0.76 17.45 20.36
N LEU A 350 1.66 18.24 19.73
CA LEU A 350 1.94 18.09 18.31
C LEU A 350 2.60 16.74 18.04
N GLU A 351 2.14 16.08 16.99
CA GLU A 351 2.57 14.77 16.55
C GLU A 351 3.01 14.82 15.09
N GLY A 352 3.65 13.75 14.64
CA GLY A 352 4.08 13.58 13.26
C GLY A 352 3.04 12.84 12.41
N PRO A 353 2.91 13.14 11.11
CA PRO A 353 1.94 12.47 10.26
C PRO A 353 2.34 11.03 9.88
N ILE A 354 1.34 10.21 9.58
CA ILE A 354 1.46 8.97 8.80
C ILE A 354 0.76 9.21 7.46
N THR A 355 1.45 9.06 6.33
CA THR A 355 0.87 9.24 4.98
C THR A 355 0.26 7.98 4.41
N LEU A 356 -0.74 8.12 3.55
CA LEU A 356 -1.22 7.07 2.65
C LEU A 356 -0.75 7.33 1.21
N GLU A 357 0.00 6.39 0.66
CA GLU A 357 0.53 6.34 -0.71
C GLU A 357 0.50 4.87 -1.20
N HIS A 358 0.66 4.63 -2.50
CA HIS A 358 0.58 3.29 -3.10
C HIS A 358 1.74 3.02 -4.06
N ASP A 359 2.42 1.88 -3.90
CA ASP A 359 3.60 1.50 -4.69
C ASP A 359 3.27 0.53 -5.84
N LEU A 360 2.03 0.55 -6.34
CA LEU A 360 1.54 -0.33 -7.41
C LEU A 360 2.03 0.02 -8.81
N THR A 361 2.28 1.30 -9.10
CA THR A 361 2.57 1.76 -10.46
C THR A 361 3.79 2.67 -10.49
N LEU A 362 4.50 2.70 -11.61
CA LEU A 362 5.62 3.63 -11.78
C LEU A 362 5.18 5.09 -11.69
N GLN A 363 3.93 5.41 -12.08
CA GLN A 363 3.40 6.77 -12.00
C GLN A 363 3.27 7.25 -10.54
N THR A 364 2.74 6.40 -9.65
CA THR A 364 2.62 6.72 -8.22
C THR A 364 3.98 6.74 -7.54
N VAL A 365 4.87 5.79 -7.88
CA VAL A 365 6.26 5.76 -7.38
C VAL A 365 7.05 7.00 -7.80
N ASP A 366 6.97 7.43 -9.06
CA ASP A 366 7.68 8.64 -9.53
C ASP A 366 7.13 9.90 -8.87
N LEU A 367 5.83 9.96 -8.63
CA LEU A 367 5.21 11.05 -7.87
C LEU A 367 5.67 11.06 -6.40
N SER A 368 5.75 9.89 -5.76
CA SER A 368 6.18 9.76 -4.37
C SER A 368 7.58 10.32 -4.15
N LYS A 369 8.50 10.16 -5.10
CA LYS A 369 9.84 10.80 -5.06
C LYS A 369 9.76 12.32 -4.90
N SER A 370 8.77 12.95 -5.54
CA SER A 370 8.52 14.39 -5.42
C SER A 370 7.89 14.73 -4.07
N ILE A 371 6.92 13.93 -3.61
CA ILE A 371 6.27 14.06 -2.29
C ILE A 371 7.30 14.01 -1.17
N ILE A 372 8.18 13.01 -1.17
CA ILE A 372 9.30 12.87 -0.21
C ILE A 372 10.16 14.14 -0.21
N SER A 373 10.59 14.59 -1.39
CA SER A 373 11.46 15.77 -1.53
C SER A 373 10.79 17.04 -0.97
N ILE A 374 9.49 17.23 -1.23
CA ILE A 374 8.71 18.37 -0.73
C ILE A 374 8.55 18.30 0.79
N GLY A 375 8.21 17.12 1.33
CA GLY A 375 8.03 16.93 2.78
C GLY A 375 9.31 17.20 3.56
N MET A 376 10.43 16.65 3.08
CA MET A 376 11.76 16.90 3.67
C MET A 376 12.16 18.38 3.61
N ALA A 377 11.88 19.07 2.49
CA ALA A 377 12.14 20.51 2.38
C ALA A 377 11.31 21.36 3.36
N LYS A 378 10.17 20.82 3.83
CA LYS A 378 9.33 21.43 4.86
C LYS A 378 9.69 20.99 6.29
N GLY A 379 10.76 20.20 6.45
CA GLY A 379 11.29 19.80 7.75
C GLY A 379 10.74 18.48 8.30
N LEU A 380 9.92 17.75 7.53
CA LEU A 380 9.52 16.40 7.92
C LEU A 380 10.69 15.42 7.81
N LYS A 381 10.72 14.46 8.73
CA LYS A 381 11.73 13.39 8.79
C LYS A 381 11.08 12.06 8.39
N PRO A 382 11.14 11.65 7.11
CA PRO A 382 10.55 10.40 6.66
C PRO A 382 11.27 9.21 7.31
N MET A 383 10.47 8.27 7.80
CA MET A 383 10.93 7.04 8.43
C MET A 383 9.86 5.95 8.33
N ASN A 384 10.25 4.71 8.57
CA ASN A 384 9.27 3.64 8.69
C ASN A 384 8.47 3.74 10.00
N LEU A 385 7.34 3.03 10.08
CA LEU A 385 6.39 3.13 11.18
C LEU A 385 6.98 2.62 12.49
N ALA A 386 7.78 1.54 12.46
CA ALA A 386 8.45 1.04 13.66
C ALA A 386 9.38 2.09 14.27
N GLN A 387 10.15 2.81 13.45
CA GLN A 387 11.00 3.92 13.88
C GLN A 387 10.16 5.10 14.41
N CYS A 388 9.12 5.48 13.67
CA CYS A 388 8.19 6.55 14.03
C CYS A 388 7.53 6.31 15.40
N LEU A 389 7.16 5.07 15.71
CA LEU A 389 6.55 4.64 16.98
C LEU A 389 7.58 4.30 18.06
N SER A 390 8.88 4.34 17.75
CA SER A 390 9.95 3.81 18.63
C SER A 390 9.73 2.35 19.06
N ASP A 391 9.09 1.54 18.21
CA ASP A 391 8.88 0.11 18.45
C ASP A 391 10.12 -0.69 18.06
N LEU A 392 10.85 -1.17 19.07
CA LEU A 392 12.04 -2.00 18.90
C LEU A 392 11.71 -3.46 18.55
N THR A 393 10.43 -3.85 18.62
CA THR A 393 9.91 -5.19 18.34
C THR A 393 8.68 -5.12 17.44
N PRO A 394 8.82 -4.65 16.18
CA PRO A 394 7.70 -4.43 15.27
C PRO A 394 7.14 -5.71 14.65
N TYR A 395 7.69 -6.86 15.03
CA TYR A 395 7.25 -8.19 14.62
C TYR A 395 6.89 -8.98 15.88
N GLN A 396 5.85 -9.82 15.77
CA GLN A 396 5.45 -10.70 16.87
C GLN A 396 6.54 -11.76 17.11
N VAL A 397 6.78 -12.06 18.39
CA VAL A 397 7.70 -13.15 18.77
C VAL A 397 6.94 -14.47 18.67
N ASP A 398 7.43 -15.37 17.82
CA ASP A 398 6.86 -16.71 17.67
C ASP A 398 7.12 -17.55 18.94
N ASN A 399 6.23 -17.47 19.93
CA ASN A 399 6.25 -18.35 21.12
C ASN A 399 5.98 -19.83 20.79
N LYS A 400 5.66 -20.18 19.53
CA LYS A 400 5.39 -21.54 19.04
C LYS A 400 6.53 -22.16 18.22
N SER A 401 7.72 -21.57 18.21
CA SER A 401 8.88 -22.12 17.48
C SER A 401 9.49 -23.39 18.11
N SER A 402 8.96 -23.91 19.22
CA SER A 402 9.47 -25.13 19.87
C SER A 402 8.81 -26.46 19.45
N GLU A 403 7.78 -26.49 18.58
CA GLU A 403 7.04 -27.75 18.32
C GLU A 403 6.87 -28.18 16.85
N ALA A 404 7.58 -27.57 15.89
CA ALA A 404 7.52 -27.99 14.48
C ALA A 404 8.87 -28.40 13.85
N ALA A 405 9.81 -28.90 14.65
CA ALA A 405 10.97 -29.67 14.17
C ALA A 405 10.74 -31.17 14.39
N GLY A 406 9.63 -31.69 13.85
CA GLY A 406 9.28 -33.11 13.89
C GLY A 406 9.77 -33.86 12.64
N GLN A 407 10.99 -34.40 12.73
CA GLN A 407 11.52 -35.58 12.01
C GLN A 407 11.57 -35.53 10.46
N ALA A 408 12.76 -35.17 9.97
CA ALA A 408 13.24 -35.62 8.66
C ALA A 408 13.37 -37.16 8.64
N PRO A 409 13.04 -37.84 7.52
CA PRO A 409 13.24 -39.28 7.41
C PRO A 409 14.75 -39.59 7.41
N LYS A 410 15.16 -40.46 8.32
CA LYS A 410 16.53 -40.98 8.39
C LYS A 410 16.84 -41.71 7.08
N SER A 411 17.85 -41.21 6.38
CA SER A 411 18.54 -41.93 5.32
C SER A 411 19.43 -43.00 5.94
N ASP A 412 19.01 -44.25 5.90
CA ASP A 412 19.90 -45.38 6.22
C ASP A 412 20.82 -45.62 5.02
N GLY A 413 22.06 -45.14 5.14
CA GLY A 413 23.18 -45.62 4.34
C GLY A 413 23.89 -46.75 5.09
N ASN A 414 23.84 -47.97 4.57
CA ASN A 414 24.94 -48.90 4.78
C ASN A 414 25.20 -49.80 3.57
N SER A 415 26.49 -50.02 3.38
CA SER A 415 27.22 -50.60 2.26
C SER A 415 27.04 -52.12 2.10
N THR A 416 26.97 -52.52 0.82
CA THR A 416 27.38 -53.79 0.18
C THR A 416 27.73 -55.03 1.03
N LYS A 417 27.05 -56.15 0.73
CA LYS A 417 27.72 -57.44 0.43
C LYS A 417 26.85 -58.38 -0.39
N SER A 418 27.40 -58.84 -1.52
CA SER A 418 26.85 -59.83 -2.44
C SER A 418 27.01 -61.25 -1.90
N THR A 419 26.00 -62.13 -2.07
CA THR A 419 26.13 -63.48 -2.69
C THR A 419 24.82 -64.28 -2.69
N SER A 420 24.47 -64.77 -3.90
CA SER A 420 23.87 -66.07 -4.27
C SER A 420 22.62 -66.64 -3.58
N GLY A 421 21.59 -66.91 -4.40
CA GLY A 421 21.12 -68.31 -4.57
C GLY A 421 19.70 -68.67 -4.13
N SER A 422 18.92 -69.12 -5.12
CA SER A 422 17.83 -70.13 -5.05
C SER A 422 16.39 -69.74 -4.68
N SER A 423 15.56 -69.65 -5.75
CA SER A 423 14.32 -70.42 -6.02
C SER A 423 13.44 -70.95 -4.88
N SER A 424 12.13 -70.59 -4.92
CA SER A 424 10.95 -71.50 -4.90
C SER A 424 9.67 -70.68 -4.67
N SER A 425 8.81 -70.46 -5.68
CA SER A 425 7.51 -71.14 -5.88
C SER A 425 6.55 -71.16 -4.68
N ASN A 426 5.45 -70.42 -4.74
CA ASN A 426 4.11 -71.04 -4.82
C ASN A 426 2.99 -70.03 -5.11
N SER A 427 2.08 -70.51 -5.95
CA SER A 427 0.86 -69.92 -6.50
C SER A 427 -0.40 -70.45 -5.79
N LYS A 428 -1.57 -69.86 -6.15
CA LYS A 428 -2.98 -70.31 -5.97
C LYS A 428 -3.66 -69.88 -4.66
N GLU A 429 -4.95 -69.55 -4.61
CA GLU A 429 -6.05 -69.46 -5.59
C GLU A 429 -7.22 -68.66 -4.98
N VAL A 430 -8.08 -68.14 -5.86
CA VAL A 430 -9.42 -67.57 -5.62
C VAL A 430 -10.44 -68.72 -5.42
N PRO A 431 -11.62 -68.46 -4.83
CA PRO A 431 -12.83 -68.74 -5.61
C PRO A 431 -13.91 -67.64 -5.50
N ALA A 432 -14.67 -67.52 -6.59
CA ALA A 432 -15.84 -66.68 -6.77
C ALA A 432 -17.15 -67.48 -6.57
N VAL A 433 -18.27 -66.74 -6.45
CA VAL A 433 -19.58 -66.91 -7.14
C VAL A 433 -20.75 -66.60 -6.20
N GLY A 434 -21.67 -65.72 -6.65
CA GLY A 434 -23.04 -65.64 -6.14
C GLY A 434 -23.74 -64.29 -6.32
N ALA A 435 -24.32 -64.03 -7.50
CA ALA A 435 -25.42 -63.08 -7.73
C ALA A 435 -26.74 -63.90 -7.81
N PRO A 436 -27.99 -63.35 -7.77
CA PRO A 436 -28.44 -62.23 -8.63
C PRO A 436 -29.59 -61.31 -8.12
N THR A 437 -29.96 -60.34 -8.99
CA THR A 437 -31.29 -59.68 -9.19
C THR A 437 -31.82 -58.71 -8.12
N GLN A 438 -32.50 -57.58 -8.37
CA GLN A 438 -33.11 -56.97 -9.57
C GLN A 438 -33.43 -55.48 -9.25
N ALA A 439 -33.41 -54.61 -10.27
CA ALA A 439 -34.04 -53.28 -10.25
C ALA A 439 -35.53 -53.35 -10.66
N PRO A 440 -36.31 -52.28 -10.45
CA PRO A 440 -36.93 -51.66 -11.63
C PRO A 440 -36.93 -50.11 -11.63
N THR A 441 -37.12 -49.58 -12.84
CA THR A 441 -37.13 -48.19 -13.31
C THR A 441 -38.58 -47.62 -13.38
N PRO A 442 -38.91 -46.58 -14.18
CA PRO A 442 -39.29 -45.23 -13.74
C PRO A 442 -40.76 -44.86 -14.04
N VAL A 443 -41.24 -43.69 -13.59
CA VAL A 443 -42.54 -43.13 -14.03
C VAL A 443 -42.42 -41.63 -14.35
N THR A 444 -43.16 -41.27 -15.39
CA THR A 444 -43.18 -40.10 -16.27
C THR A 444 -44.08 -38.94 -15.82
N ASP A 445 -43.65 -37.73 -16.20
CA ASP A 445 -44.36 -36.56 -16.79
C ASP A 445 -45.73 -36.05 -16.31
N THR A 446 -45.82 -34.72 -16.13
CA THR A 446 -46.86 -33.88 -16.79
C THR A 446 -46.49 -32.38 -16.78
N ASP A 447 -46.51 -31.81 -17.99
CA ASP A 447 -46.47 -30.39 -18.39
C ASP A 447 -47.46 -29.47 -17.65
N ILE A 448 -47.09 -28.18 -17.44
CA ILE A 448 -47.88 -27.01 -17.91
C ILE A 448 -46.95 -25.86 -18.36
N LYS A 449 -47.27 -25.35 -19.56
CA LYS A 449 -46.73 -24.25 -20.36
C LYS A 449 -46.64 -22.87 -19.69
N GLY A 450 -45.52 -22.18 -19.94
CA GLY A 450 -45.47 -21.02 -20.85
C GLY A 450 -45.69 -19.60 -20.28
N LYS A 451 -44.68 -18.73 -20.41
CA LYS A 451 -44.66 -17.60 -21.37
C LYS A 451 -43.41 -16.73 -21.19
N SER A 452 -42.64 -16.62 -22.27
CA SER A 452 -41.69 -15.53 -22.50
C SER A 452 -42.43 -14.21 -22.72
N ALA A 453 -41.87 -13.12 -22.20
CA ALA A 453 -42.10 -11.78 -22.73
C ALA A 453 -40.79 -10.99 -22.63
N ALA A 454 -40.17 -10.79 -23.79
CA ALA A 454 -39.22 -9.72 -24.03
C ALA A 454 -40.00 -8.40 -24.08
N THR A 455 -39.48 -7.35 -23.44
CA THR A 455 -40.00 -6.00 -23.62
C THR A 455 -38.85 -5.04 -23.91
N SER A 456 -39.01 -4.36 -25.04
CA SER A 456 -38.16 -3.36 -25.66
C SER A 456 -37.86 -2.16 -24.78
N LEU A 457 -36.60 -1.75 -24.73
CA LEU A 457 -36.18 -0.40 -24.32
C LEU A 457 -36.55 0.59 -25.44
N GLN A 458 -37.52 1.47 -25.17
CA GLN A 458 -37.75 2.67 -25.93
C GLN A 458 -37.06 3.85 -25.24
N SER A 459 -36.22 4.52 -26.01
CA SER A 459 -35.61 5.81 -25.76
C SER A 459 -36.67 6.92 -25.66
N SER A 460 -36.58 7.76 -24.64
CA SER A 460 -37.17 9.11 -24.67
C SER A 460 -36.08 10.13 -24.31
N LEU A 461 -35.79 11.00 -25.27
CA LEU A 461 -35.03 12.23 -25.08
C LEU A 461 -35.89 13.21 -24.28
N GLY A 462 -35.35 13.71 -23.16
CA GLY A 462 -35.86 14.85 -22.44
C GLY A 462 -34.82 15.97 -22.45
N ALA A 463 -35.12 17.05 -23.16
CA ALA A 463 -34.29 18.24 -23.26
C ALA A 463 -34.18 18.95 -21.90
N ILE A 464 -32.96 19.34 -21.51
CA ILE A 464 -32.72 20.27 -20.40
C ILE A 464 -32.17 21.57 -20.99
N THR A 465 -32.96 22.61 -20.82
CA THR A 465 -32.71 24.01 -21.17
C THR A 465 -31.59 24.62 -20.30
N LEU A 466 -30.69 25.37 -20.95
CA LEU A 466 -29.77 26.30 -20.31
C LEU A 466 -30.52 27.39 -19.55
N GLY A 467 -30.06 27.67 -18.33
CA GLY A 467 -30.39 28.87 -17.57
C GLY A 467 -29.43 28.98 -16.39
N GLY A 468 -28.35 29.77 -16.56
CA GLY A 468 -27.42 30.07 -15.48
C GLY A 468 -28.01 31.04 -14.47
N ILE A 469 -27.36 31.16 -13.31
CA ILE A 469 -27.20 32.40 -12.52
C ILE A 469 -26.04 32.18 -11.54
N PHE A 470 -25.14 33.16 -11.53
CA PHE A 470 -24.11 33.42 -10.54
C PHE A 470 -24.69 33.69 -9.14
N ALA A 471 -24.06 33.19 -8.08
CA ALA A 471 -23.96 33.94 -6.82
C ALA A 471 -22.78 33.44 -5.97
N VAL A 472 -21.81 34.34 -5.83
CA VAL A 472 -20.70 34.32 -4.88
C VAL A 472 -21.23 34.71 -3.51
N ALA A 473 -20.81 34.04 -2.43
CA ALA A 473 -20.79 34.63 -1.09
C ALA A 473 -19.82 33.87 -0.17
N SER A 474 -18.59 34.36 -0.10
CA SER A 474 -17.77 34.28 1.12
C SER A 474 -18.32 35.29 2.12
N TYR A 475 -18.46 34.95 3.40
CA TYR A 475 -18.15 35.89 4.49
C TYR A 475 -17.88 35.17 5.82
N PHE A 476 -16.90 35.75 6.50
CA PHE A 476 -16.23 35.37 7.74
C PHE A 476 -17.02 35.71 9.02
N LEU A 477 -16.57 35.10 10.13
CA LEU A 477 -16.53 35.60 11.52
C LEU A 477 -17.85 35.93 12.25
N ALA A 478 -18.15 35.15 13.31
CA ALA A 478 -18.33 35.67 14.68
C ALA A 478 -18.70 34.54 15.68
N LEU A 479 -17.71 34.05 16.43
CA LEU A 479 -17.65 33.82 17.90
C LEU A 479 -16.62 32.76 18.28
#